data_AF-A0A377M6Q6-F1
#
_entry.id   AF-A0A377M6Q6-F1
#
_cell.length_a   1.000
_cell.length_b   1.000
_cell.length_c   1.000
_cell.angle_alpha   90.00
_cell.angle_beta   90.00
_cell.angle_gamma   90.00
#
_symmetry.space_group_name_H-M   'P 1'
#
loop_
_entity.id
_entity.type
_entity.pdbx_description
1 polymer ?
#
loop_
_entity_poly.entity_id
_entity_poly.type
_entity_poly.pdbx_seq_one_letter_code
_entity_poly.pdbx_strand_id
1 'polypeptide(L)'
;MCPIARWNDQHMVDVDGNSFSVPADRVNKQNLPMLYGPEGSENEVLQGFREMGQVLAKDRFTLKEAAMTARRSWQLTLTNGIKLNLGRGDTMKRLAPFCRTLPGFTAAGTD
;
A
#
# COMPACT_ATOMS: atom_id res chain seq x y z
N MET A 1 -5.99 8.54 -19.28
CA MET A 1 -5.30 8.00 -18.08
C MET A 1 -6.37 7.57 -17.08
N CYS A 2 -6.42 6.28 -16.74
CA CYS A 2 -7.42 5.77 -15.80
C CYS A 2 -6.73 5.56 -14.44
N PRO A 3 -7.10 6.31 -13.39
CA PRO A 3 -6.44 6.17 -12.10
C PRO A 3 -6.77 4.82 -11.48
N ILE A 4 -5.75 4.16 -10.93
CA ILE A 4 -5.91 2.90 -10.19
C ILE A 4 -5.50 3.02 -8.72
N ALA A 5 -4.79 4.09 -8.37
CA ALA A 5 -4.36 4.39 -7.02
C ALA A 5 -4.19 5.89 -6.81
N ARG A 6 -4.28 6.32 -5.56
CA ARG A 6 -3.85 7.66 -5.13
C ARG A 6 -2.38 7.61 -4.74
N TRP A 7 -1.65 8.69 -4.99
CA TRP A 7 -0.21 8.80 -4.72
C TRP A 7 0.08 10.03 -3.86
N ASN A 8 0.70 9.82 -2.70
CA ASN A 8 1.13 10.88 -1.77
C ASN A 8 0.08 11.99 -1.57
N ASP A 9 -1.18 11.60 -1.34
CA ASP A 9 -2.37 12.45 -1.14
C ASP A 9 -2.82 13.36 -2.30
N GLN A 10 -1.89 13.86 -3.10
CA GLN A 10 -2.12 14.94 -4.07
C GLN A 10 -2.15 14.46 -5.53
N HIS A 11 -1.62 13.28 -5.80
CA HIS A 11 -1.49 12.72 -7.14
C HIS A 11 -2.30 11.43 -7.28
N MET A 12 -2.41 10.97 -8.52
CA MET A 12 -2.94 9.66 -8.87
C MET A 12 -1.88 8.91 -9.67
N VAL A 13 -1.98 7.58 -9.63
CA VAL A 13 -1.17 6.67 -10.44
C VAL A 13 -2.09 5.84 -11.32
N ASP A 14 -1.67 5.66 -12.57
CA ASP A 14 -2.33 4.85 -13.59
C ASP A 14 -1.73 3.42 -13.66
N VAL A 15 -2.30 2.55 -14.50
CA VAL A 15 -1.90 1.14 -14.62
C VAL A 15 -0.43 0.95 -14.99
N ASP A 16 0.16 1.90 -15.71
CA ASP A 16 1.56 1.88 -16.15
C ASP A 16 2.52 2.48 -15.11
N GLY A 17 2.03 2.92 -13.94
CA GLY A 17 2.85 3.51 -12.87
C GLY A 17 3.17 4.98 -13.07
N ASN A 18 2.57 5.64 -14.06
CA ASN A 18 2.74 7.06 -14.30
C ASN A 18 1.94 7.89 -13.29
N SER A 19 2.57 8.88 -12.66
CA SER A 19 1.91 9.84 -11.77
C SER A 19 1.31 11.03 -12.53
N PHE A 20 0.14 11.48 -12.10
CA PHE A 20 -0.53 12.65 -12.66
C PHE A 20 -1.41 13.33 -11.61
N SER A 21 -1.61 14.64 -11.74
CA SER A 21 -2.50 15.39 -10.87
C SER A 21 -3.92 15.41 -11.44
N VAL A 22 -4.92 15.44 -10.56
CA VAL A 22 -6.31 15.75 -10.92
C VAL A 22 -6.82 16.86 -10.00
N PRO A 23 -7.91 17.58 -10.36
CA PRO A 23 -8.52 18.55 -9.46
C PRO A 23 -8.85 17.91 -8.10
N ALA A 24 -8.62 18.64 -7.00
CA ALA A 24 -8.77 18.13 -5.63
C ALA A 24 -10.15 17.48 -5.38
N ASP A 25 -11.21 18.05 -5.96
CA ASP A 25 -12.58 17.52 -5.90
C ASP A 25 -12.77 16.13 -6.52
N ARG A 26 -11.84 15.65 -7.34
CA ARG A 26 -11.87 14.32 -7.96
C ARG A 26 -10.99 13.30 -7.25
N VAL A 27 -9.93 13.73 -6.54
CA VAL A 27 -9.00 12.83 -5.84
C VAL A 27 -9.73 12.04 -4.75
N ASN A 28 -10.61 12.68 -3.98
CA ASN A 28 -11.26 12.09 -2.81
C ASN A 28 -12.55 11.33 -3.10
N LYS A 29 -13.06 11.34 -4.34
CA LYS A 29 -14.38 10.74 -4.67
C LYS A 29 -14.32 9.27 -5.05
N GLN A 30 -13.14 8.72 -5.23
CA GLN A 30 -12.96 7.33 -5.68
C GLN A 30 -12.41 6.48 -4.53
N ASN A 31 -12.99 5.29 -4.37
CA ASN A 31 -12.54 4.27 -3.43
C ASN A 31 -11.29 3.58 -4.00
N LEU A 32 -10.21 4.33 -4.14
CA LEU A 32 -8.92 3.86 -4.66
C LEU A 32 -7.96 3.55 -3.51
N PRO A 33 -7.08 2.55 -3.69
CA PRO A 33 -6.01 2.32 -2.74
C PRO A 33 -5.07 3.51 -2.66
N MET A 34 -4.46 3.68 -1.49
CA MET A 34 -3.52 4.76 -1.22
C MET A 34 -2.08 4.26 -1.27
N LEU A 35 -1.25 4.90 -2.07
CA LEU A 35 0.16 4.58 -2.22
C LEU A 35 1.02 5.75 -1.76
N TYR A 36 2.08 5.44 -1.02
CA TYR A 36 3.05 6.42 -0.54
C TYR A 36 4.46 5.99 -0.84
N GLY A 37 5.29 6.94 -1.24
CA GLY A 37 6.71 6.69 -1.43
C GLY A 37 7.50 7.91 -1.87
N PRO A 38 8.83 7.78 -1.95
CA PRO A 38 9.69 8.83 -2.46
C PRO A 38 9.37 9.14 -3.94
N GLU A 39 9.65 10.37 -4.35
CA GLU A 39 9.51 10.80 -5.74
C GLU A 39 10.31 9.89 -6.69
N GLY A 40 9.72 9.57 -7.84
CA GLY A 40 10.30 8.67 -8.84
C GLY A 40 10.18 7.18 -8.51
N SER A 41 9.51 6.81 -7.40
CA SER A 41 9.30 5.42 -7.00
C SER A 41 7.87 4.93 -7.20
N GLU A 42 7.04 5.65 -7.94
CA GLU A 42 5.63 5.32 -8.18
C GLU A 42 5.45 3.90 -8.71
N ASN A 43 6.26 3.52 -9.69
CA ASN A 43 6.20 2.19 -10.30
C ASN A 43 6.68 1.10 -9.31
N GLU A 44 7.77 1.35 -8.58
CA GLU A 44 8.27 0.43 -7.53
C GLU A 44 7.21 0.21 -6.44
N VAL A 45 6.53 1.28 -6.01
CA VAL A 45 5.48 1.18 -4.99
C VAL A 45 4.24 0.46 -5.54
N LEU A 46 3.82 0.77 -6.76
CA LEU A 46 2.69 0.13 -7.41
C LEU A 46 2.92 -1.37 -7.61
N GLN A 47 4.11 -1.77 -8.04
CA GLN A 47 4.48 -3.17 -8.22
C GLN A 47 4.45 -3.91 -6.88
N GLY A 48 5.10 -3.36 -5.85
CA GLY A 48 5.08 -3.94 -4.52
C GLY A 48 3.66 -4.07 -3.95
N PHE A 49 2.81 -3.05 -4.13
CA PHE A 49 1.40 -3.10 -3.74
C PHE A 49 0.65 -4.26 -4.42
N ARG A 50 0.84 -4.46 -5.72
CA ARG A 50 0.20 -5.55 -6.48
C ARG A 50 0.66 -6.92 -5.97
N GLU A 51 1.97 -7.11 -5.80
CA GLU A 51 2.53 -8.38 -5.32
C GLU A 51 2.06 -8.72 -3.91
N MET A 52 2.14 -7.77 -2.99
CA MET A 52 1.68 -7.97 -1.60
C MET A 52 0.17 -8.15 -1.52
N GLY A 53 -0.59 -7.39 -2.32
CA GLY A 53 -2.04 -7.54 -2.43
C GLY A 53 -2.46 -8.92 -2.93
N GLN A 54 -1.75 -9.49 -3.90
CA GLN A 54 -1.99 -10.86 -4.38
C GLN A 54 -1.73 -11.92 -3.31
N VAL A 55 -0.70 -11.75 -2.49
CA VAL A 55 -0.44 -12.66 -1.36
C VAL A 55 -1.54 -12.56 -0.32
N LEU A 56 -1.88 -11.33 0.11
CA LEU A 56 -2.92 -11.06 1.10
C LEU A 56 -4.31 -11.58 0.66
N ALA A 57 -4.62 -11.46 -0.63
CA ALA A 57 -5.89 -11.91 -1.19
C ALA A 57 -6.10 -13.43 -1.07
N LYS A 58 -5.02 -14.23 -1.04
CA LYS A 58 -5.11 -15.69 -0.84
C LYS A 58 -5.69 -16.04 0.53
N ASP A 59 -5.44 -15.19 1.53
CA ASP A 59 -5.94 -15.30 2.89
C ASP A 59 -7.17 -14.41 3.16
N ARG A 60 -7.84 -13.93 2.10
CA ARG A 60 -9.04 -13.06 2.15
C ARG A 60 -8.80 -11.70 2.81
N PHE A 61 -7.56 -11.22 2.86
CA PHE A 61 -7.26 -9.85 3.25
C PHE A 61 -7.25 -8.93 2.02
N THR A 62 -7.79 -7.73 2.17
CA THR A 62 -7.75 -6.70 1.13
C THR A 62 -6.83 -5.56 1.57
N LEU A 63 -5.86 -5.25 0.71
CA LEU A 63 -4.92 -4.16 0.94
C LEU A 63 -5.57 -2.82 0.59
N LYS A 64 -5.61 -1.90 1.55
CA LYS A 64 -6.18 -0.55 1.41
C LYS A 64 -5.09 0.47 1.09
N GLU A 65 -3.94 0.36 1.76
CA GLU A 65 -2.86 1.35 1.66
C GLU A 65 -1.50 0.65 1.70
N ALA A 66 -0.52 1.17 0.96
CA ALA A 66 0.88 0.75 1.05
C ALA A 66 1.82 1.95 1.02
N ALA A 67 2.73 1.99 1.99
CA ALA A 67 3.75 3.02 2.11
C ALA A 67 5.13 2.41 2.06
N MET A 68 5.99 2.96 1.21
CA MET A 68 7.40 2.61 1.10
C MET A 68 8.26 3.80 1.48
N THR A 69 9.21 3.62 2.39
CA THR A 69 10.17 4.69 2.72
C THR A 69 11.31 4.73 1.70
N ALA A 70 12.10 5.82 1.68
CA ALA A 70 13.32 5.94 0.88
C ALA A 70 14.36 4.83 1.15
N ARG A 71 14.26 4.14 2.29
CA ARG A 71 15.13 2.99 2.62
C ARG A 71 14.51 1.64 2.20
N ARG A 72 13.41 1.65 1.44
CA ARG A 72 12.61 0.47 1.06
C ARG A 72 12.03 -0.29 2.26
N SER A 73 11.65 0.44 3.31
CA SER A 73 10.83 -0.13 4.39
C SER A 73 9.36 -0.06 4.01
N TRP A 74 8.61 -1.15 4.22
CA TRP A 74 7.19 -1.21 3.87
C TRP A 74 6.27 -1.21 5.10
N GLN A 75 5.19 -0.43 4.99
CA GLN A 75 4.04 -0.45 5.89
C GLN A 75 2.76 -0.61 5.04
N LEU A 76 1.88 -1.52 5.45
CA LEU A 76 0.62 -1.82 4.78
C LEU A 76 -0.56 -1.56 5.70
N THR A 77 -1.67 -1.07 5.16
CA THR A 77 -2.95 -0.98 5.87
C THR A 77 -4.00 -1.81 5.14
N LEU A 78 -4.66 -2.70 5.87
CA LEU A 78 -5.75 -3.52 5.34
C LEU A 78 -7.11 -2.80 5.47
N THR A 79 -8.10 -3.23 4.68
CA THR A 79 -9.45 -2.63 4.72
C THR A 79 -10.15 -2.79 6.08
N ASN A 80 -9.76 -3.78 6.89
CA ASN A 80 -10.25 -3.99 8.25
C ASN A 80 -9.50 -3.15 9.31
N GLY A 81 -8.61 -2.24 8.90
CA GLY A 81 -7.88 -1.33 9.78
C GLY A 81 -6.57 -1.88 10.34
N ILE A 82 -6.24 -3.15 10.08
CA ILE A 82 -4.97 -3.75 10.53
C ILE A 82 -3.80 -3.10 9.78
N LYS A 83 -2.75 -2.72 10.52
CA LYS A 83 -1.50 -2.20 9.97
C LYS A 83 -0.39 -3.25 10.10
N LEU A 84 0.31 -3.51 8.99
CA LEU A 84 1.43 -4.46 8.93
C LEU A 84 2.73 -3.68 8.69
N ASN A 85 3.67 -3.80 9.62
CA ASN A 85 5.01 -3.22 9.49
C ASN A 85 5.98 -4.31 9.05
N LEU A 86 6.38 -4.30 7.78
CA LEU A 86 7.24 -5.34 7.22
C LEU A 86 8.73 -4.99 7.31
N GLY A 87 9.03 -3.69 7.49
CA GLY A 87 10.39 -3.18 7.57
C GLY A 87 11.13 -3.33 6.25
N ARG A 88 12.47 -3.45 6.31
CA ARG A 88 13.35 -3.70 5.15
C ARG A 88 13.66 -5.19 5.00
N GLY A 89 13.98 -5.63 3.77
CA GLY A 89 14.49 -6.97 3.46
C GLY A 89 13.52 -7.81 2.62
N ASP A 90 13.47 -9.12 2.87
CA ASP A 90 12.55 -10.09 2.23
C ASP A 90 11.10 -9.89 2.72
N THR A 91 10.51 -8.76 2.38
CA THR A 91 9.12 -8.36 2.70
C THR A 91 8.13 -9.49 2.40
N MET A 92 8.32 -10.17 1.27
CA MET A 92 7.47 -11.29 0.84
C MET A 92 7.61 -12.54 1.71
N LYS A 93 8.81 -12.86 2.21
CA LYS A 93 9.01 -14.00 3.14
C LYS A 93 8.42 -13.73 4.52
N ARG A 94 8.26 -12.45 4.90
CA ARG A 94 7.62 -12.05 6.16
C ARG A 94 6.10 -11.96 6.06
N LEU A 95 5.55 -11.66 4.88
CA LEU A 95 4.11 -11.50 4.68
C LEU A 95 3.33 -12.81 4.88
N ALA A 96 3.84 -13.93 4.34
CA ALA A 96 3.16 -15.22 4.39
C ALA A 96 3.08 -15.88 5.80
N PRO A 97 4.11 -15.80 6.67
CA PRO A 97 3.96 -16.18 8.08
C PRO A 97 3.00 -15.27 8.83
N PHE A 98 3.05 -13.95 8.57
CA PHE A 98 2.24 -12.96 9.29
C PHE A 98 0.75 -13.19 9.12
N CYS A 99 0.30 -13.53 7.90
CA CYS A 99 -1.11 -13.87 7.63
C CYS A 99 -1.59 -15.06 8.46
N ARG A 100 -0.72 -16.04 8.74
CA ARG A 100 -1.05 -17.23 9.54
C ARG A 100 -1.09 -17.00 11.05
N THR A 101 -0.42 -15.95 11.54
CA THR A 101 -0.28 -15.67 12.98
C THR A 101 -1.12 -14.50 13.46
N LEU A 102 -2.12 -14.04 12.71
CA LEU A 102 -3.00 -12.93 13.11
C LEU A 102 -4.29 -13.40 13.82
N PRO A 103 -4.31 -13.53 15.17
CA PRO A 103 -5.50 -13.29 15.96
C PRO A 103 -5.45 -11.85 16.52
N GLY A 104 -6.44 -11.02 16.14
CA GLY A 104 -6.82 -9.79 16.84
C GLY A 104 -5.68 -8.85 17.31
N PHE A 105 -4.74 -8.47 16.44
CA PHE A 105 -3.58 -7.70 16.86
C PHE A 105 -3.90 -6.22 17.14
N THR A 106 -3.80 -5.85 18.42
CA THR A 106 -3.85 -4.49 18.97
C THR A 106 -2.69 -3.64 18.42
N ALA A 107 -3.04 -2.51 17.77
CA ALA A 107 -2.07 -1.53 17.31
C ALA A 107 -1.34 -0.90 18.51
N ALA A 108 -0.03 -1.15 18.64
CA ALA A 108 0.82 -0.32 19.45
C ALA A 108 1.03 1.01 18.70
N GLY A 109 0.31 2.04 19.15
CA GLY A 109 0.72 3.41 18.92
C GLY A 109 2.01 3.66 19.68
N THR A 110 3.01 4.21 19.01
CA THR A 110 4.18 4.77 19.67
C THR A 110 4.13 6.26 19.43
N ASP A 111 3.98 6.98 20.55
CA ASP A 111 4.49 8.32 20.90
C ASP A 111 4.78 9.30 19.75
#